data_AF-A0A6G1R4V5-F1
#
_entry.id   AF-A0A6G1R4V5-F1
#
_cell.length_a   1.000
_cell.length_b   1.000
_cell.length_c   1.000
_cell.angle_alpha   90.00
_cell.angle_beta   90.00
_cell.angle_gamma   90.00
#
_symmetry.space_group_name_H-M   'P 1'
#
loop_
_entity.id
_entity.type
_entity.pdbx_description
1 polymer ?
#
loop_
_entity_poly.entity_id
_entity_poly.type
_entity_poly.pdbx_seq_one_letter_code
_entity_poly.pdbx_strand_id
1 'polypeptide(L)'
;SDFLNITRLGESLKRSEVDKVGKFGLGFNSVYHITDVPIILSREFMIMFDPNVNHISKHIRDKSNPGIKINWSKQQKRLRKFPNQFKPFIGVFGCQLPLTVESPYSYKGTLFRLSFRTQQEAKVSEVSNACYNTADIYSLVDEFSICGHRLIIFAQSVNSMVLKYLKIEADDPGVAQDVVTIRKILCSSKALAAPNVSVLKEAAKLMKVCSSSNKKLPTETPKSSCILQIVVEEFHHVFRRIADLQSPLF
;
A
#
# COMPACT_ATOMS: atom_id res chain seq x y z
N SER A 1 -0.29 -15.42 9.14
CA SER A 1 0.95 -14.75 9.54
C SER A 1 0.89 -13.25 9.26
N ASP A 2 0.58 -12.80 8.05
CA ASP A 2 0.70 -11.37 7.68
C ASP A 2 -0.18 -10.43 8.51
N PHE A 3 -1.45 -10.79 8.73
CA PHE A 3 -2.33 -10.01 9.60
C PHE A 3 -1.88 -9.95 11.06
N LEU A 4 -1.21 -10.98 11.57
CA LEU A 4 -0.65 -10.97 12.92
C LEU A 4 0.57 -10.03 13.00
N ASN A 5 1.36 -9.98 11.94
CA ASN A 5 2.56 -9.15 11.88
C ASN A 5 2.20 -7.67 11.70
N ILE A 6 1.21 -7.34 10.87
CA ILE A 6 0.81 -5.95 10.62
C ILE A 6 0.03 -5.33 11.79
N THR A 7 -0.56 -6.13 12.68
CA THR A 7 -1.18 -5.67 13.93
C THR A 7 -0.18 -5.43 15.05
N ARG A 8 1.04 -5.96 14.95
CA ARG A 8 2.12 -5.76 15.93
C ARG A 8 2.90 -4.49 15.57
N LEU A 9 2.28 -3.34 15.81
CA LEU A 9 2.92 -2.03 15.67
C LEU A 9 4.09 -1.96 16.67
N GLY A 10 5.33 -1.86 16.18
CA GLY A 10 6.53 -1.68 17.02
C GLY A 10 7.16 -2.94 17.64
N GLU A 11 6.50 -4.10 17.66
CA GLU A 11 7.11 -5.34 18.15
C GLU A 11 7.98 -6.01 17.08
N SER A 12 9.27 -5.69 17.07
CA SER A 12 10.26 -6.40 16.28
C SER A 12 10.55 -7.78 16.88
N LEU A 13 9.70 -8.78 16.63
CA LEU A 13 10.00 -10.22 16.90
C LEU A 13 11.13 -10.79 16.02
N LYS A 14 12.01 -9.93 15.48
CA LYS A 14 12.85 -10.21 14.30
C LYS A 14 14.35 -10.34 14.62
N ARG A 15 14.77 -10.30 15.89
CA ARG A 15 16.19 -10.47 16.23
C ARG A 15 16.74 -11.88 15.92
N SER A 16 15.89 -12.90 15.73
CA SER A 16 16.34 -14.29 15.56
C SER A 16 16.27 -14.86 14.13
N GLU A 17 15.64 -14.18 13.15
CA GLU A 17 15.44 -14.72 11.80
C GLU A 17 16.00 -13.78 10.71
N VAL A 18 17.29 -13.95 10.41
CA VAL A 18 18.06 -13.17 9.42
C VAL A 18 17.44 -13.26 8.01
N ASP A 19 16.72 -14.33 7.69
CA ASP A 19 16.08 -14.55 6.38
C ASP A 19 14.72 -13.81 6.21
N LYS A 20 14.27 -13.00 7.21
CA LYS A 20 12.97 -12.29 7.21
C LYS A 20 13.09 -10.76 7.38
N VAL A 21 14.21 -10.17 7.01
CA VAL A 21 14.40 -8.71 6.94
C VAL A 21 13.28 -8.09 6.07
N GLY A 22 12.57 -7.09 6.61
CA GLY A 22 11.59 -6.27 5.86
C GLY A 22 10.08 -6.58 6.03
N LYS A 23 9.65 -7.60 6.79
CA LYS A 23 8.22 -8.03 6.81
C LYS A 23 7.26 -7.24 7.74
N PHE A 24 7.25 -5.90 7.65
CA PHE A 24 6.30 -4.96 8.30
C PHE A 24 6.46 -4.76 9.83
N GLY A 25 6.36 -3.51 10.27
CA GLY A 25 6.46 -3.08 11.67
C GLY A 25 6.85 -1.61 11.83
N LEU A 26 7.67 -1.07 10.92
CA LEU A 26 8.00 0.37 10.84
C LEU A 26 7.53 0.99 9.53
N GLY A 27 7.80 0.35 8.38
CA GLY A 27 7.43 0.91 7.08
C GLY A 27 5.92 1.12 6.90
N PHE A 28 5.08 0.23 7.44
CA PHE A 28 3.62 0.43 7.42
C PHE A 28 3.20 1.66 8.24
N ASN A 29 3.91 2.01 9.31
CA ASN A 29 3.54 3.16 10.14
C ASN A 29 3.65 4.48 9.38
N SER A 30 4.34 4.53 8.24
CA SER A 30 4.35 5.71 7.37
C SER A 30 2.96 6.12 6.89
N VAL A 31 1.98 5.20 6.84
CA VAL A 31 0.58 5.54 6.50
C VAL A 31 -0.02 6.55 7.48
N TYR A 32 0.49 6.60 8.72
CA TYR A 32 0.02 7.54 9.72
C TYR A 32 0.43 8.99 9.46
N HIS A 33 1.34 9.25 8.52
CA HIS A 33 1.55 10.61 8.02
C HIS A 33 0.29 11.17 7.35
N ILE A 34 -0.51 10.32 6.70
CA ILE A 34 -1.67 10.75 5.90
C ILE A 34 -3.03 10.39 6.50
N THR A 35 -3.13 9.39 7.37
CA THR A 35 -4.41 8.93 7.94
C THR A 35 -4.30 8.51 9.41
N ASP A 36 -5.35 8.73 10.19
CA ASP A 36 -5.44 8.18 11.56
C ASP A 36 -6.01 6.75 11.60
N VAL A 37 -6.76 6.36 10.55
CA VAL A 37 -7.53 5.11 10.51
C VAL A 37 -7.27 4.35 9.21
N PRO A 38 -6.08 3.74 9.02
CA PRO A 38 -5.84 2.92 7.86
C PRO A 38 -6.73 1.68 7.91
N ILE A 39 -7.32 1.32 6.76
CA ILE A 39 -8.17 0.13 6.63
C ILE A 39 -7.57 -0.79 5.58
N ILE A 40 -7.50 -2.09 5.88
CA ILE A 40 -6.98 -3.12 5.00
C ILE A 40 -8.07 -4.16 4.77
N LEU A 41 -8.40 -4.44 3.52
CA LEU A 41 -9.23 -5.56 3.10
C LEU A 41 -8.38 -6.54 2.30
N SER A 42 -8.25 -7.78 2.77
CA SER A 42 -7.59 -8.84 2.00
C SER A 42 -8.30 -10.17 2.23
N ARG A 43 -8.69 -10.82 1.13
CA ARG A 43 -9.53 -12.03 1.16
C ARG A 43 -10.83 -11.76 1.95
N GLU A 44 -11.17 -12.61 2.90
CA GLU A 44 -12.35 -12.47 3.74
C GLU A 44 -12.14 -11.51 4.93
N PHE A 45 -10.94 -10.98 5.14
CA PHE A 45 -10.63 -10.20 6.34
C PHE A 45 -10.54 -8.71 6.03
N MET A 46 -11.21 -7.92 6.87
CA MET A 46 -11.01 -6.47 6.94
C MET A 46 -10.46 -6.10 8.31
N ILE A 47 -9.41 -5.29 8.35
CA ILE A 47 -8.82 -4.74 9.57
C ILE A 47 -8.87 -3.22 9.49
N MET A 48 -9.41 -2.59 10.52
CA MET A 48 -9.40 -1.14 10.73
C MET A 48 -8.49 -0.86 11.92
N PHE A 49 -7.46 -0.06 11.72
CA PHE A 49 -6.57 0.36 12.80
C PHE A 49 -7.06 1.69 13.35
N ASP A 50 -7.17 1.82 14.67
CA ASP A 50 -7.53 3.05 15.35
C ASP A 50 -6.70 3.13 16.64
N PRO A 51 -5.40 3.48 16.54
CA PRO A 51 -4.45 3.36 17.65
C PRO A 51 -4.87 4.14 18.89
N ASN A 52 -5.55 5.28 18.71
CA ASN A 52 -6.01 6.15 19.80
C ASN A 52 -7.45 5.86 20.23
N VAL A 53 -8.14 4.91 19.58
CA VAL A 53 -9.51 4.49 19.93
C VAL A 53 -10.50 5.67 19.89
N ASN A 54 -10.32 6.60 18.95
CA ASN A 54 -11.14 7.82 18.86
C ASN A 54 -12.23 7.72 17.77
N HIS A 55 -12.04 6.87 16.76
CA HIS A 55 -12.92 6.80 15.59
C HIS A 55 -13.90 5.63 15.65
N ILE A 56 -13.51 4.51 16.25
CA ILE A 56 -14.33 3.28 16.37
C ILE A 56 -14.51 2.83 17.82
N SER A 57 -14.35 3.77 18.77
CA SER A 57 -14.49 3.57 20.22
C SER A 57 -15.71 2.75 20.63
N LYS A 58 -16.89 3.03 20.04
CA LYS A 58 -18.16 2.33 20.31
C LYS A 58 -18.13 0.83 20.00
N HIS A 59 -17.14 0.37 19.26
CA HIS A 59 -16.99 -1.00 18.80
C HIS A 59 -15.72 -1.68 19.32
N ILE A 60 -14.87 -0.95 20.04
CA ILE A 60 -13.69 -1.46 20.73
C ILE A 60 -14.05 -1.70 22.19
N ARG A 61 -14.04 -2.97 22.62
CA ARG A 61 -14.36 -3.35 24.00
C ARG A 61 -13.17 -3.20 24.94
N ASP A 62 -11.97 -3.30 24.39
CA ASP A 62 -10.71 -3.32 25.13
C ASP A 62 -9.73 -2.36 24.46
N LYS A 63 -9.39 -1.28 25.17
CA LYS A 63 -8.47 -0.25 24.67
C LYS A 63 -7.04 -0.75 24.51
N SER A 64 -6.66 -1.87 25.14
CA SER A 64 -5.34 -2.48 24.95
C SER A 64 -5.19 -3.17 23.59
N ASN A 65 -6.30 -3.39 22.89
CA ASN A 65 -6.36 -3.95 21.54
C ASN A 65 -7.02 -2.94 20.58
N PRO A 66 -6.33 -1.84 20.21
CA PRO A 66 -6.89 -0.83 19.34
C PRO A 66 -7.19 -1.38 17.94
N GLY A 67 -8.32 -0.96 17.38
CA GLY A 67 -8.80 -1.41 16.06
C GLY A 67 -9.83 -2.54 16.08
N ILE A 68 -10.29 -2.93 14.88
CA ILE A 68 -11.28 -3.99 14.69
C ILE A 68 -10.86 -4.89 13.54
N LYS A 69 -11.04 -6.20 13.73
CA LYS A 69 -10.93 -7.22 12.68
C LYS A 69 -12.30 -7.83 12.40
N ILE A 70 -12.68 -7.87 11.12
CA ILE A 70 -13.93 -8.44 10.64
C ILE A 70 -13.63 -9.59 9.67
N ASN A 71 -14.35 -10.69 9.78
CA ASN A 71 -14.33 -11.78 8.82
C ASN A 71 -15.65 -11.82 8.04
N TRP A 72 -15.62 -11.45 6.77
CA TRP A 72 -16.80 -11.36 5.90
C TRP A 72 -17.39 -12.70 5.50
N SER A 73 -16.66 -13.80 5.64
CA SER A 73 -17.25 -15.14 5.51
C SER A 73 -18.18 -15.48 6.67
N LYS A 74 -17.99 -14.88 7.86
CA LYS A 74 -18.75 -15.20 9.08
C LYS A 74 -19.64 -14.07 9.60
N GLN A 75 -19.30 -12.81 9.35
CA GLN A 75 -19.89 -11.63 10.01
C GLN A 75 -20.67 -10.73 9.03
N GLN A 76 -21.35 -11.34 8.06
CA GLN A 76 -22.04 -10.68 6.94
C GLN A 76 -23.11 -9.68 7.40
N LYS A 77 -23.77 -9.94 8.54
CA LYS A 77 -24.76 -9.04 9.18
C LYS A 77 -24.27 -7.60 9.36
N ARG A 78 -22.96 -7.39 9.56
CA ARG A 78 -22.39 -6.05 9.75
C ARG A 78 -22.45 -5.18 8.48
N LEU A 79 -22.38 -5.79 7.30
CA LEU A 79 -22.49 -5.06 6.02
C LEU A 79 -23.85 -4.38 5.88
N ARG A 80 -24.92 -5.08 6.27
CA ARG A 80 -26.30 -4.59 6.20
C ARG A 80 -26.63 -3.55 7.27
N LYS A 81 -25.98 -3.63 8.44
CA LYS A 81 -26.16 -2.66 9.53
C LYS A 81 -25.48 -1.32 9.26
N PHE A 82 -24.36 -1.32 8.56
CA PHE A 82 -23.55 -0.13 8.30
C PHE A 82 -23.20 0.01 6.82
N PRO A 83 -24.19 0.03 5.91
CA PRO A 83 -23.93 0.02 4.47
C PRO A 83 -23.09 1.22 4.03
N ASN A 84 -23.34 2.40 4.61
CA ASN A 84 -22.60 3.63 4.30
C ASN A 84 -21.11 3.56 4.70
N GLN A 85 -20.76 2.78 5.73
CA GLN A 85 -19.36 2.59 6.14
C GLN A 85 -18.57 1.79 5.10
N PHE A 86 -19.23 0.86 4.41
CA PHE A 86 -18.60 -0.07 3.46
C PHE A 86 -18.85 0.28 1.99
N LYS A 87 -19.82 1.17 1.70
CA LYS A 87 -20.07 1.72 0.36
C LYS A 87 -18.80 2.24 -0.33
N PRO A 88 -17.86 2.93 0.35
CA PRO A 88 -16.67 3.46 -0.30
C PRO A 88 -15.67 2.41 -0.83
N PHE A 89 -15.90 1.12 -0.59
CA PHE A 89 -15.11 0.03 -1.16
C PHE A 89 -15.76 -0.56 -2.43
N ILE A 90 -17.06 -0.35 -2.65
CA ILE A 90 -17.79 -0.94 -3.77
C ILE A 90 -17.29 -0.37 -5.10
N GLY A 91 -17.06 -1.22 -6.08
CA GLY A 91 -16.58 -0.85 -7.42
C GLY A 91 -15.07 -0.58 -7.50
N VAL A 92 -14.43 -0.24 -6.37
CA VAL A 92 -12.99 0.07 -6.31
C VAL A 92 -12.18 -1.21 -6.55
N PHE A 93 -11.43 -1.26 -7.65
CA PHE A 93 -10.57 -2.40 -8.04
C PHE A 93 -11.31 -3.75 -8.00
N GLY A 94 -12.56 -3.78 -8.45
CA GLY A 94 -13.38 -5.00 -8.50
C GLY A 94 -13.88 -5.48 -7.13
N CYS A 95 -13.77 -4.67 -6.08
CA CYS A 95 -14.34 -4.98 -4.78
C CYS A 95 -15.88 -4.84 -4.84
N GLN A 96 -16.59 -5.87 -4.36
CA GLN A 96 -18.04 -6.01 -4.48
C GLN A 96 -18.59 -6.59 -3.17
N LEU A 97 -18.44 -5.85 -2.06
CA LEU A 97 -18.97 -6.30 -0.76
C LEU A 97 -20.50 -6.45 -0.84
N PRO A 98 -21.07 -7.58 -0.41
CA PRO A 98 -22.51 -7.82 -0.49
C PRO A 98 -23.25 -7.02 0.60
N LEU A 99 -23.63 -5.78 0.29
CA LEU A 99 -24.28 -4.88 1.25
C LEU A 99 -25.75 -5.18 1.50
N THR A 100 -26.42 -5.90 0.60
CA THR A 100 -27.88 -6.14 0.64
C THR A 100 -28.24 -7.59 0.93
N VAL A 101 -27.38 -8.54 0.57
CA VAL A 101 -27.62 -9.98 0.70
C VAL A 101 -26.61 -10.58 1.68
N GLU A 102 -27.05 -11.54 2.51
CA GLU A 102 -26.12 -12.32 3.34
C GLU A 102 -25.44 -13.36 2.48
N SER A 103 -24.19 -13.06 2.07
CA SER A 103 -23.35 -13.99 1.33
C SER A 103 -21.91 -13.91 1.83
N PRO A 104 -21.20 -15.04 2.01
CA PRO A 104 -19.78 -15.03 2.27
C PRO A 104 -19.02 -14.27 1.18
N TYR A 105 -18.03 -13.48 1.58
CA TYR A 105 -17.24 -12.69 0.64
C TYR A 105 -15.74 -12.86 0.86
N SER A 106 -14.99 -12.97 -0.24
CA SER A 106 -13.54 -12.98 -0.25
C SER A 106 -13.00 -12.16 -1.42
N TYR A 107 -12.25 -11.11 -1.11
CA TYR A 107 -11.63 -10.25 -2.11
C TYR A 107 -10.37 -10.90 -2.70
N LYS A 108 -10.27 -10.98 -4.03
CA LYS A 108 -9.11 -11.55 -4.73
C LYS A 108 -7.96 -10.55 -4.85
N GLY A 109 -7.47 -10.08 -3.70
CA GLY A 109 -6.38 -9.11 -3.63
C GLY A 109 -6.23 -8.53 -2.23
N THR A 110 -5.46 -7.46 -2.15
CA THR A 110 -5.31 -6.63 -0.95
C THR A 110 -5.62 -5.19 -1.31
N LEU A 111 -6.56 -4.58 -0.60
CA LEU A 111 -6.99 -3.21 -0.77
C LEU A 111 -6.69 -2.43 0.51
N PHE A 112 -5.98 -1.32 0.37
CA PHE A 112 -5.77 -0.34 1.43
C PHE A 112 -6.69 0.85 1.17
N ARG A 113 -7.39 1.31 2.19
CA ARG A 113 -8.11 2.58 2.20
C ARG A 113 -7.47 3.46 3.27
N LEU A 114 -6.91 4.57 2.82
CA LEU A 114 -6.25 5.57 3.67
C LEU A 114 -7.07 6.85 3.56
N SER A 115 -7.97 7.07 4.51
CA SER A 115 -8.78 8.29 4.55
C SER A 115 -7.88 9.44 4.98
N PHE A 116 -7.70 10.43 4.10
CA PHE A 116 -6.83 11.57 4.38
C PHE A 116 -7.29 12.37 5.60
N ARG A 117 -6.33 12.71 6.46
CA ARG A 117 -6.57 13.52 7.65
C ARG A 117 -6.98 14.92 7.26
N THR A 118 -8.18 15.31 7.69
CA THR A 118 -8.69 16.67 7.49
C THR A 118 -8.01 17.66 8.43
N GLN A 119 -8.14 18.96 8.14
CA GLN A 119 -7.62 20.01 9.02
C GLN A 119 -8.26 20.00 10.42
N GLN A 120 -9.51 19.55 10.54
CA GLN A 120 -10.17 19.42 11.84
C GLN A 120 -9.61 18.23 12.63
N GLU A 121 -9.43 17.09 11.98
CA GLU A 121 -8.85 15.89 12.60
C GLU A 121 -7.39 16.12 13.01
N ALA A 122 -6.61 16.83 12.20
CA ALA A 122 -5.22 17.17 12.51
C ALA A 122 -5.04 17.97 13.81
N LYS A 123 -6.03 18.79 14.21
CA LYS A 123 -5.97 19.56 15.46
C LYS A 123 -6.13 18.70 16.71
N VAL A 124 -6.79 17.55 16.58
CA VAL A 124 -7.13 16.65 17.70
C VAL A 124 -6.42 15.31 17.61
N SER A 125 -5.75 15.01 16.49
CA SER A 125 -5.01 13.77 16.30
C SER A 125 -3.78 13.75 17.20
N GLU A 126 -3.68 12.70 18.01
CA GLU A 126 -2.49 12.40 18.82
C GLU A 126 -1.39 11.74 17.99
N VAL A 127 -1.65 11.41 16.71
CA VAL A 127 -0.69 10.77 15.81
C VAL A 127 0.12 11.80 15.02
N SER A 128 -0.55 12.79 14.44
CA SER A 128 0.09 13.81 13.61
C SER A 128 -0.80 15.05 13.48
N ASN A 129 -0.18 16.22 13.56
CA ASN A 129 -0.83 17.52 13.33
C ASN A 129 -0.85 17.95 11.86
N ALA A 130 -0.37 17.11 10.93
CA ALA A 130 -0.41 17.37 9.50
C ALA A 130 -1.74 16.88 8.89
N CYS A 131 -2.42 17.77 8.16
CA CYS A 131 -3.53 17.42 7.28
C CYS A 131 -3.01 17.14 5.87
N TYR A 132 -3.82 16.44 5.07
CA TYR A 132 -3.52 16.16 3.67
C TYR A 132 -4.60 16.77 2.78
N ASN A 133 -4.26 17.85 2.09
CA ASN A 133 -5.18 18.64 1.27
C ASN A 133 -4.95 18.41 -0.23
N THR A 134 -5.69 19.15 -1.08
CA THR A 134 -5.60 19.00 -2.53
C THR A 134 -4.21 19.33 -3.09
N ALA A 135 -3.53 20.36 -2.56
CA ALA A 135 -2.15 20.69 -2.96
C ALA A 135 -1.15 19.59 -2.63
N ASP A 136 -1.32 18.92 -1.49
CA ASP A 136 -0.49 17.77 -1.11
C ASP A 136 -0.72 16.58 -2.05
N ILE A 137 -1.97 16.36 -2.48
CA ILE A 137 -2.31 15.33 -3.48
C ILE A 137 -1.66 15.64 -4.83
N TYR A 138 -1.66 16.90 -5.29
CA TYR A 138 -0.97 17.30 -6.51
C TYR A 138 0.53 17.03 -6.42
N SER A 139 1.14 17.43 -5.30
CA SER A 139 2.57 17.20 -5.04
C SER A 139 2.91 15.71 -5.06
N LEU A 140 2.05 14.85 -4.50
CA LEU A 140 2.22 13.40 -4.54
C LEU A 140 2.18 12.85 -5.97
N VAL A 141 1.27 13.35 -6.80
CA VAL A 141 1.14 12.92 -8.19
C VAL A 141 2.40 13.30 -8.97
N ASP A 142 2.89 14.53 -8.81
CA ASP A 142 4.10 15.02 -9.45
C ASP A 142 5.34 14.23 -9.01
N GLU A 143 5.50 14.02 -7.69
CA GLU A 143 6.59 13.21 -7.15
C GLU A 143 6.53 11.76 -7.66
N PHE A 144 5.33 11.18 -7.75
CA PHE A 144 5.15 9.84 -8.31
C PHE A 144 5.52 9.78 -9.79
N SER A 145 5.18 10.81 -10.57
CA SER A 145 5.55 10.92 -11.98
C SER A 145 7.07 10.99 -12.16
N ILE A 146 7.73 11.90 -11.43
CA ILE A 146 9.16 12.18 -11.57
C ILE A 146 10.01 11.03 -11.00
N CYS A 147 9.65 10.53 -9.82
CA CYS A 147 10.49 9.61 -9.04
C CYS A 147 9.95 8.18 -8.93
N GLY A 148 8.71 7.90 -9.36
CA GLY A 148 8.07 6.60 -9.16
C GLY A 148 8.81 5.43 -9.80
N HIS A 149 9.54 5.67 -10.90
CA HIS A 149 10.36 4.64 -11.54
C HIS A 149 11.43 4.07 -10.60
N ARG A 150 11.93 4.87 -9.65
CA ARG A 150 12.93 4.44 -8.67
C ARG A 150 12.36 3.39 -7.69
N LEU A 151 11.06 3.43 -7.44
CA LEU A 151 10.38 2.50 -6.52
C LEU A 151 10.29 1.08 -7.08
N ILE A 152 10.26 0.91 -8.41
CA ILE A 152 10.05 -0.40 -9.04
C ILE A 152 11.34 -1.11 -9.48
N ILE A 153 12.47 -0.39 -9.60
CA ILE A 153 13.75 -0.92 -10.11
C ILE A 153 14.17 -2.19 -9.37
N PHE A 154 14.17 -2.13 -8.03
CA PHE A 154 14.65 -3.22 -7.20
C PHE A 154 13.57 -4.22 -6.78
N ALA A 155 12.30 -3.97 -7.16
CA ALA A 155 11.23 -4.93 -6.91
C ALA A 155 11.46 -6.19 -7.75
N GLN A 156 11.22 -7.38 -7.21
CA GLN A 156 11.41 -8.63 -7.98
C GLN A 156 10.10 -9.14 -8.59
N SER A 157 8.98 -8.89 -7.93
CA SER A 157 7.66 -9.40 -8.34
C SER A 157 6.70 -8.32 -8.80
N VAL A 158 6.96 -7.05 -8.47
CA VAL A 158 6.17 -5.91 -8.94
C VAL A 158 6.77 -5.42 -10.25
N ASN A 159 5.99 -5.50 -11.32
CA ASN A 159 6.40 -5.12 -12.68
C ASN A 159 5.60 -3.93 -13.24
N SER A 160 4.52 -3.54 -12.58
CA SER A 160 3.78 -2.33 -12.91
C SER A 160 3.31 -1.59 -11.67
N MET A 161 3.23 -0.27 -11.80
CA MET A 161 2.59 0.63 -10.85
C MET A 161 1.72 1.60 -11.63
N VAL A 162 0.48 1.82 -11.17
CA VAL A 162 -0.49 2.68 -11.85
C VAL A 162 -1.09 3.62 -10.82
N LEU A 163 -1.02 4.92 -11.09
CA LEU A 163 -1.73 5.94 -10.35
C LEU A 163 -3.00 6.30 -11.12
N LYS A 164 -4.15 6.12 -10.48
CA LYS A 164 -5.47 6.45 -11.03
C LYS A 164 -6.09 7.61 -10.27
N TYR A 165 -6.87 8.43 -10.96
CA TYR A 165 -7.65 9.51 -10.38
C TYR A 165 -9.13 9.34 -10.69
N LEU A 166 -9.96 9.46 -9.67
CA LEU A 166 -11.41 9.51 -9.78
C LEU A 166 -11.85 10.95 -9.51
N LYS A 167 -12.59 11.53 -10.45
CA LYS A 167 -13.14 12.87 -10.32
C LYS A 167 -14.19 12.92 -9.21
N ILE A 168 -14.32 14.08 -8.55
CA ILE A 168 -15.25 14.23 -7.42
C ILE A 168 -16.72 14.09 -7.84
N GLU A 169 -17.05 14.40 -9.11
CA GLU A 169 -18.40 14.28 -9.66
C GLU A 169 -18.73 12.84 -10.12
N ALA A 170 -17.74 11.94 -10.13
CA ALA A 170 -17.92 10.57 -10.59
C ALA A 170 -18.25 9.64 -9.41
N ASP A 171 -19.45 9.06 -9.45
CA ASP A 171 -19.91 8.10 -8.44
C ASP A 171 -19.38 6.68 -8.67
N ASP A 172 -18.97 6.36 -9.90
CA ASP A 172 -18.49 5.02 -10.29
C ASP A 172 -16.95 4.96 -10.28
N PRO A 173 -16.31 4.19 -9.38
CA PRO A 173 -14.86 4.00 -9.40
C PRO A 173 -14.32 3.38 -10.70
N GLY A 174 -15.18 2.70 -11.48
CA GLY A 174 -14.84 2.14 -12.78
C GLY A 174 -14.41 3.19 -13.82
N VAL A 175 -14.84 4.45 -13.66
CA VAL A 175 -14.46 5.55 -14.57
C VAL A 175 -13.16 6.26 -14.18
N ALA A 176 -12.45 5.76 -13.16
CA ALA A 176 -11.17 6.34 -12.75
C ALA A 176 -10.13 6.28 -13.89
N GLN A 177 -9.49 7.41 -14.16
CA GLN A 177 -8.57 7.60 -15.27
C GLN A 177 -7.14 7.31 -14.84
N ASP A 178 -6.36 6.67 -15.72
CA ASP A 178 -4.92 6.46 -15.50
C ASP A 178 -4.19 7.80 -15.65
N VAL A 179 -3.40 8.16 -14.65
CA VAL A 179 -2.64 9.42 -14.60
C VAL A 179 -1.19 9.15 -14.95
N VAL A 180 -0.60 8.18 -14.26
CA VAL A 180 0.79 7.73 -14.47
C VAL A 180 0.80 6.22 -14.47
N THR A 181 1.38 5.63 -15.51
CA THR A 181 1.66 4.18 -15.55
C THR A 181 3.15 3.95 -15.69
N ILE A 182 3.71 3.18 -14.76
CA ILE A 182 5.12 2.81 -14.75
C ILE A 182 5.20 1.30 -14.94
N ARG A 183 5.89 0.85 -15.99
CA ARG A 183 6.10 -0.57 -16.29
C ARG A 183 7.59 -0.87 -16.28
N LYS A 184 7.98 -1.92 -15.58
CA LYS A 184 9.32 -2.50 -15.61
C LYS A 184 9.30 -3.78 -16.42
N ILE A 185 10.12 -3.81 -17.45
CA ILE A 185 10.29 -4.94 -18.36
C ILE A 185 11.72 -5.43 -18.22
N LEU A 186 11.88 -6.72 -17.92
CA LEU A 186 13.18 -7.37 -17.95
C LEU A 186 13.52 -7.72 -19.40
N CYS A 187 14.59 -7.13 -19.92
CA CYS A 187 15.06 -7.42 -21.26
C CYS A 187 15.88 -8.71 -21.26
N SER A 188 15.61 -9.62 -22.20
CA SER A 188 16.45 -10.79 -22.40
C SER A 188 17.80 -10.37 -23.00
N SER A 189 18.88 -10.91 -22.45
CA SER A 189 20.24 -10.70 -22.96
C SER A 189 20.83 -12.03 -23.40
N LYS A 190 21.38 -12.08 -24.62
CA LYS A 190 22.13 -13.23 -25.13
C LYS A 190 23.44 -13.49 -24.37
N ALA A 191 23.91 -12.52 -23.58
CA ALA A 191 25.12 -12.63 -22.78
C ALA A 191 24.93 -13.40 -21.45
N LEU A 192 23.69 -13.67 -21.04
CA LEU A 192 23.37 -14.34 -19.77
C LEU A 192 22.53 -15.59 -20.06
N ALA A 193 23.16 -16.76 -19.98
CA ALA A 193 22.56 -18.04 -20.37
C ALA A 193 21.66 -18.70 -19.30
N ALA A 194 21.62 -18.17 -18.07
CA ALA A 194 20.86 -18.75 -16.96
C ALA A 194 19.90 -17.74 -16.32
N PRO A 195 18.71 -18.17 -15.87
CA PRO A 195 17.71 -17.27 -15.32
C PRO A 195 18.20 -16.64 -14.01
N ASN A 196 17.91 -15.35 -13.87
CA ASN A 196 18.27 -14.48 -12.75
C ASN A 196 18.15 -15.19 -11.40
N VAL A 197 19.29 -15.43 -10.76
CA VAL A 197 19.32 -15.74 -9.34
C VAL A 197 18.87 -14.47 -8.60
N SER A 198 17.91 -14.60 -7.68
CA SER A 198 17.42 -13.45 -6.90
C SER A 198 18.59 -12.80 -6.17
N VAL A 199 18.94 -11.58 -6.58
CA VAL A 199 20.08 -10.82 -6.02
C VAL A 199 20.02 -10.77 -4.50
N LEU A 200 18.82 -10.60 -3.94
CA LEU A 200 18.59 -10.60 -2.49
C LEU A 200 18.84 -11.95 -1.84
N LYS A 201 18.52 -13.08 -2.51
CA LYS A 201 18.81 -14.41 -1.98
C LYS A 201 20.31 -14.68 -1.92
N GLU A 202 21.08 -14.29 -2.95
CA GLU A 202 22.53 -14.49 -2.91
C GLU A 202 23.23 -13.52 -1.97
N ALA A 203 22.77 -12.28 -1.89
CA ALA A 203 23.23 -11.35 -0.87
C ALA A 203 22.98 -11.90 0.55
N ALA A 204 21.78 -12.45 0.81
CA ALA A 204 21.45 -13.07 2.10
C ALA A 204 22.31 -14.30 2.40
N LYS A 205 22.54 -15.19 1.42
CA LYS A 205 23.44 -16.35 1.58
C LYS A 205 24.87 -15.91 1.90
N LEU A 206 25.39 -14.91 1.19
CA LEU A 206 26.72 -14.37 1.43
C LEU A 206 26.83 -13.77 2.84
N MET A 207 25.86 -12.94 3.26
CA MET A 207 25.81 -12.38 4.61
C MET A 207 25.78 -13.47 5.69
N LYS A 208 25.02 -14.55 5.49
CA LYS A 208 24.94 -15.69 6.42
C LYS A 208 26.27 -16.44 6.52
N VAL A 209 26.96 -16.63 5.41
CA VAL A 209 28.31 -17.23 5.36
C VAL A 209 29.33 -16.33 6.06
N CYS A 210 29.30 -15.02 5.82
CA CYS A 210 30.17 -14.06 6.50
C CYS A 210 29.90 -13.97 8.01
N SER A 211 28.66 -14.15 8.45
CA SER A 211 28.30 -14.10 9.87
C SER A 211 28.67 -15.35 10.68
N SER A 212 28.85 -16.50 10.02
CA SER A 212 29.07 -17.79 10.68
C SER A 212 30.51 -18.33 10.54
N SER A 213 31.42 -17.59 9.89
CA SER A 213 32.75 -18.10 9.54
C SER A 213 33.86 -17.05 9.61
N ASN A 214 35.02 -17.41 10.19
CA ASN A 214 36.30 -16.69 10.04
C ASN A 214 36.93 -16.88 8.63
N LYS A 215 36.15 -17.29 7.62
CA LYS A 215 36.63 -17.51 6.25
C LYS A 215 36.88 -16.16 5.56
N LYS A 216 38.01 -16.09 4.82
CA LYS A 216 38.34 -14.96 3.94
C LYS A 216 37.18 -14.66 2.99
N LEU A 217 36.83 -13.37 2.87
CA LEU A 217 35.86 -12.90 1.89
C LEU A 217 36.30 -13.36 0.48
N PRO A 218 35.37 -13.75 -0.40
CA PRO A 218 35.67 -13.95 -1.81
C PRO A 218 36.35 -12.69 -2.37
N THR A 219 37.52 -12.85 -2.99
CA THR A 219 38.24 -11.75 -3.67
C THR A 219 37.57 -11.32 -4.96
N GLU A 220 36.70 -12.15 -5.52
CA GLU A 220 35.98 -11.86 -6.75
C GLU A 220 34.72 -11.04 -6.46
N THR A 221 34.61 -9.89 -7.13
CA THR A 221 33.39 -9.08 -7.12
C THR A 221 32.25 -9.88 -7.78
N PRO A 222 31.09 -10.06 -7.12
CA PRO A 222 29.95 -10.73 -7.74
C PRO A 222 29.52 -9.97 -8.99
N LYS A 223 29.51 -10.65 -10.14
CA LYS A 223 29.08 -10.09 -11.43
C LYS A 223 27.64 -10.54 -11.71
N SER A 224 26.69 -9.67 -11.44
CA SER A 224 25.31 -9.82 -11.93
C SER A 224 24.96 -8.55 -12.70
N SER A 225 24.47 -8.71 -13.92
CA SER A 225 23.96 -7.61 -14.73
C SER A 225 22.59 -8.00 -15.26
N CYS A 226 21.69 -7.04 -15.35
CA CYS A 226 20.43 -7.20 -16.06
C CYS A 226 20.10 -5.88 -16.74
N ILE A 227 19.46 -5.95 -17.91
CA ILE A 227 18.97 -4.77 -18.61
C ILE A 227 17.49 -4.64 -18.27
N LEU A 228 17.13 -3.51 -17.70
CA LEU A 228 15.76 -3.17 -17.37
C LEU A 228 15.31 -2.04 -18.30
N GLN A 229 14.18 -2.24 -18.97
CA GLN A 229 13.47 -1.16 -19.63
C GLN A 229 12.37 -0.68 -18.68
N ILE A 230 12.38 0.62 -18.38
CA ILE A 230 11.32 1.27 -17.61
C ILE A 230 10.56 2.19 -18.55
N VAL A 231 9.26 1.96 -18.67
CA VAL A 231 8.35 2.79 -19.46
C VAL A 231 7.48 3.58 -18.47
N VAL A 232 7.50 4.91 -18.58
CA VAL A 232 6.65 5.82 -17.82
C VAL A 232 5.71 6.50 -18.81
N GLU A 233 4.41 6.31 -18.63
CA GLU A 233 3.34 6.87 -19.47
C GLU A 233 2.56 7.88 -18.64
N GLU A 234 2.55 9.14 -19.06
CA GLU A 234 1.92 10.25 -18.33
C GLU A 234 0.77 10.87 -19.13
N PHE A 235 -0.42 10.92 -18.51
CA PHE A 235 -1.63 11.40 -19.15
C PHE A 235 -1.96 12.84 -18.68
N HIS A 236 -1.18 13.80 -19.18
CA HIS A 236 -1.22 15.22 -18.80
C HIS A 236 -2.59 15.90 -18.94
N HIS A 237 -3.45 15.44 -19.85
CA HIS A 237 -4.79 16.01 -20.06
C HIS A 237 -5.78 15.71 -18.93
N VAL A 238 -5.52 14.67 -18.13
CA VAL A 238 -6.36 14.31 -16.99
C VAL A 238 -6.22 15.34 -15.87
N PHE A 239 -4.99 15.82 -15.61
CA PHE A 239 -4.71 16.79 -14.55
C PHE A 239 -4.83 18.27 -14.97
N ARG A 240 -4.49 18.65 -16.20
CA ARG A 240 -4.68 20.05 -16.68
C ARG A 240 -6.14 20.51 -16.58
N ARG A 241 -7.11 19.66 -16.97
CA ARG A 241 -8.53 19.99 -16.80
C ARG A 241 -8.93 20.24 -15.34
N ILE A 242 -8.21 19.66 -14.37
CA ILE A 242 -8.51 19.82 -12.94
C ILE A 242 -7.97 21.17 -12.45
N ALA A 243 -6.75 21.54 -12.85
CA ALA A 243 -6.22 22.89 -12.60
C ALA A 243 -7.12 23.98 -13.23
N ASP A 244 -7.65 23.72 -14.44
CA ASP A 244 -8.58 24.63 -15.10
C ASP A 244 -9.97 24.67 -14.43
N LEU A 245 -10.44 23.56 -13.84
CA LEU A 245 -11.72 23.49 -13.10
C LEU A 245 -11.65 24.08 -11.69
N GLN A 246 -10.45 24.14 -11.10
CA GLN A 246 -10.21 24.75 -9.78
C GLN A 246 -9.50 26.11 -9.85
N SER A 247 -9.28 26.67 -11.04
CA SER A 247 -8.91 28.08 -11.18
C SER A 247 -10.09 28.93 -10.69
N PRO A 248 -9.98 29.63 -9.55
CA PRO A 248 -10.93 30.67 -9.23
C PRO A 248 -10.51 31.87 -10.08
N LEU A 249 -10.97 31.92 -11.33
CA LEU A 249 -11.16 33.21 -11.95
C LEU A 249 -12.37 33.86 -11.26
N PHE A 250 -12.03 34.71 -10.29
CA PHE A 250 -12.87 35.58 -9.45
C PHE A 250 -13.51 34.95 -8.21
#